data_AF-N6ZTB3-F1
#
_entry.id   AF-N6ZTB3-F1
#
_cell.length_a   1.000
_cell.length_b   1.000
_cell.length_c   1.000
_cell.angle_alpha   90.00
_cell.angle_beta   90.00
_cell.angle_gamma   90.00
#
_symmetry.space_group_name_H-M   'P 1'
#
loop_
_entity.id
_entity.type
_entity.pdbx_description
1 polymer ?
#
loop_
_entity_poly.entity_id
_entity_poly.type
_entity_poly.pdbx_seq_one_letter_code
_entity_poly.pdbx_strand_id
1 'polypeptide(L)' 'MATNLVVRNIEPSVAQALREAAARHGRSAEAEHREILRAALAQPARRSFKEVLASMPDVGADEDFNFRQA' A
#
# COMPACT_ATOMS: atom_id res chain seq x y z
N MET A 1 14.81 -14.01 -13.64
CA MET A 1 13.99 -14.02 -14.88
C MET A 1 13.29 -12.68 -14.99
N ALA A 2 13.56 -11.88 -16.03
CA ALA A 2 12.86 -10.61 -16.22
C ALA A 2 11.45 -10.89 -16.78
N THR A 3 10.42 -10.51 -16.03
CA THR A 3 9.01 -10.63 -16.44
C THR A 3 8.54 -9.29 -17.00
N ASN A 4 8.21 -9.25 -18.29
CA ASN A 4 7.67 -8.06 -18.94
C ASN A 4 6.13 -8.09 -18.88
N LEU A 5 5.50 -7.00 -18.43
CA LEU A 5 4.06 -6.83 -18.40
C LEU A 5 3.65 -5.78 -19.44
N VAL A 6 2.76 -6.15 -20.37
CA VAL A 6 2.22 -5.23 -21.37
C VAL A 6 0.72 -5.10 -21.14
N VAL A 7 0.28 -3.90 -20.77
CA VAL A 7 -1.14 -3.58 -20.61
C VAL A 7 -1.65 -3.01 -21.93
N ARG A 8 -2.66 -3.67 -22.52
CA ARG A 8 -3.30 -3.23 -23.77
C ARG A 8 -4.68 -2.65 -23.47
N ASN A 9 -5.17 -1.81 -24.38
CA ASN A 9 -6.51 -1.22 -24.33
C ASN A 9 -6.77 -0.38 -23.07
N ILE A 10 -5.82 0.50 -22.74
CA ILE A 10 -5.95 1.45 -21.63
C ILE A 10 -6.73 2.67 -22.11
N GLU A 11 -7.61 3.19 -21.25
CA GLU A 11 -8.31 4.44 -21.53
C GLU A 11 -7.31 5.58 -21.73
N PRO A 12 -7.49 6.45 -22.74
CA PRO A 12 -6.56 7.55 -23.03
C PRO A 12 -6.36 8.49 -21.85
N SER A 13 -7.41 8.71 -21.05
CA SER A 13 -7.39 9.50 -19.83
C SER A 13 -6.42 8.93 -18.78
N VAL A 14 -6.44 7.61 -18.59
CA VAL A 14 -5.56 6.89 -17.65
C VAL A 14 -4.10 6.94 -18.13
N ALA A 15 -3.87 6.75 -19.44
CA ALA A 15 -2.53 6.86 -20.02
C ALA A 15 -1.97 8.29 -19.95
N GLN A 16 -2.83 9.31 -20.01
CA GLN A 16 -2.45 10.70 -19.80
C GLN A 16 -2.11 10.97 -18.32
N ALA A 17 -2.99 10.58 -17.40
CA ALA A 17 -2.75 10.75 -15.96
C ALA A 17 -1.45 10.06 -15.50
N LEU A 18 -1.14 8.87 -16.05
CA LEU A 18 0.11 8.16 -15.78
C LEU A 18 1.34 8.96 -16.26
N ARG A 19 1.27 9.56 -17.46
CA ARG A 19 2.36 10.39 -17.99
C ARG A 19 2.57 11.65 -17.16
N GLU A 20 1.50 12.30 -16.72
CA GLU A 20 1.56 13.47 -15.86
C GLU A 20 2.16 13.12 -14.48
N ALA A 21 1.74 12.00 -13.90
CA ALA A 21 2.32 11.48 -12.65
C ALA A 21 3.81 11.17 -12.80
N ALA A 22 4.20 10.51 -13.91
CA ALA A 22 5.59 10.19 -14.21
C ALA A 22 6.44 11.46 -14.36
N ALA A 23 5.94 12.48 -15.07
CA ALA A 23 6.61 13.76 -15.23
C ALA A 23 6.81 14.47 -13.89
N ARG A 24 5.78 14.47 -13.02
CA ARG A 24 5.85 15.05 -11.67
C ARG A 24 6.89 14.35 -10.79
N HIS A 25 7.05 13.04 -10.93
CA HIS A 25 8.03 12.27 -10.17
C HIS A 25 9.42 12.22 -10.82
N GLY A 26 9.60 12.84 -12.00
CA GLY A 26 10.87 12.83 -12.73
C GLY A 26 11.25 11.44 -13.27
N ARG A 27 10.25 10.59 -13.57
CA ARG A 27 10.44 9.20 -14.00
C ARG A 27 9.86 8.96 -15.38
N SER A 28 10.28 7.88 -16.03
CA SER A 28 9.61 7.40 -17.24
C SER A 28 8.24 6.83 -16.89
N ALA A 29 7.30 6.84 -17.84
CA ALA A 29 5.97 6.27 -17.64
C ALA A 29 6.01 4.79 -17.22
N GLU A 30 6.98 4.03 -17.73
CA GLU A 30 7.19 2.64 -17.32
C GLU A 30 7.70 2.53 -15.87
N ALA A 31 8.62 3.39 -15.45
CA ALA A 31 9.12 3.38 -14.09
C ALA A 31 8.04 3.78 -13.08
N GLU A 32 7.22 4.78 -13.41
CA GLU A 32 6.05 5.16 -12.61
C GLU A 32 5.02 4.02 -12.55
N HIS A 33 4.75 3.36 -13.68
CA HIS A 33 3.87 2.19 -13.71
C HIS A 33 4.36 1.06 -12.80
N ARG A 34 5.66 0.75 -12.84
CA ARG A 34 6.26 -0.25 -11.93
C ARG A 34 6.11 0.15 -10.47
N GLU A 35 6.26 1.43 -10.15
CA GLU A 35 6.14 1.91 -8.78
C GLU A 35 4.69 1.86 -8.29
N ILE A 36 3.71 2.19 -9.13
CA ILE A 36 2.28 2.04 -8.82
C ILE A 36 1.95 0.57 -8.57
N LEU A 37 2.43 -0.35 -9.42
CA LEU A 37 2.23 -1.78 -9.23
C LEU A 37 2.89 -2.27 -7.92
N ARG A 38 4.11 -1.82 -7.63
CA ARG A 38 4.78 -2.13 -6.36
C ARG A 38 3.97 -1.59 -5.18
N ALA A 39 3.53 -0.34 -5.22
CA ALA A 39 2.76 0.25 -4.15
C ALA A 39 1.40 -0.43 -3.94
N ALA A 40 0.76 -0.91 -5.01
CA ALA A 40 -0.51 -1.61 -4.93
C ALA A 40 -0.35 -3.07 -4.44
N LEU A 41 0.70 -3.77 -4.87
CA LEU A 41 0.86 -5.22 -4.66
C LEU A 41 1.81 -5.57 -3.51
N ALA A 42 2.78 -4.70 -3.19
CA ALA A 42 3.72 -4.90 -2.10
C ALA A 42 3.21 -4.35 -0.76
N GLN A 43 1.98 -3.85 -0.71
CA GLN A 43 1.33 -3.57 0.56
C GLN A 43 1.19 -4.89 1.33
N PRO A 44 1.71 -5.00 2.56
CA PRO A 44 1.43 -6.15 3.39
C PRO A 44 -0.08 -6.30 3.49
N ALA A 45 -0.56 -7.55 3.45
CA ALA A 45 -1.98 -7.84 3.55
C ALA A 45 -2.58 -6.97 4.66
N ARG A 46 -3.59 -6.17 4.31
CA ARG A 46 -4.24 -5.28 5.26
C ARG A 46 -4.81 -6.14 6.38
N ARG A 47 -4.12 -6.18 7.51
CA ARG A 47 -4.63 -6.80 8.73
C ARG A 47 -5.69 -5.87 9.27
N SER A 48 -6.88 -6.41 9.48
CA SER A 48 -7.93 -5.70 10.20
C SER A 48 -7.43 -5.32 11.59
N PHE A 49 -7.97 -4.23 12.13
CA PHE A 49 -7.66 -3.81 13.51
C PHE A 49 -7.85 -4.96 14.51
N LYS A 50 -8.91 -5.77 14.30
CA LYS A 50 -9.18 -6.99 15.07
C LYS A 50 -8.05 -8.03 14.98
N GLU A 51 -7.52 -8.31 13.79
CA GLU A 51 -6.42 -9.27 13.60
C GLU A 51 -5.11 -8.80 14.24
N VAL A 52 -4.89 -7.48 14.28
CA VAL A 52 -3.73 -6.90 14.98
C VAL A 52 -3.90 -7.09 16.49
N LEU A 53 -5.04 -6.72 17.06
CA LEU A 53 -5.34 -6.92 18.48
C LEU A 53 -5.26 -8.39 18.89
N ALA A 54 -5.81 -9.31 18.10
CA ALA A 54 -5.77 -10.75 18.39
C ALA A 54 -4.36 -11.35 18.34
N SER A 55 -3.40 -10.69 17.69
CA SER A 55 -2.00 -11.12 17.66
C SER A 55 -1.13 -10.51 18.75
N MET A 56 -1.67 -9.55 19.51
CA MET A 56 -0.93 -8.97 20.62
C MET A 56 -0.70 -10.08 21.67
N PRO A 57 0.53 -10.25 22.17
CA PRO A 57 0.80 -11.19 23.25
C PRO A 57 0.02 -10.75 24.50
N ASP A 58 -0.39 -11.72 25.31
CA ASP A 58 -0.96 -11.42 26.63
C ASP A 58 0.13 -10.82 27.51
N VAL A 59 -0.01 -9.53 27.83
CA VAL A 59 0.98 -8.72 28.56
C VAL A 59 0.58 -8.48 30.01
N GLY A 60 -0.50 -9.09 30.51
CA GLY A 60 -0.94 -8.98 31.89
C GLY A 60 -2.31 -8.33 32.04
N ALA A 61 -2.57 -7.75 33.22
CA ALA A 61 -3.92 -7.39 33.66
C ALA A 61 -4.39 -5.98 33.26
N ASP A 62 -3.71 -5.30 32.33
CA ASP A 62 -4.11 -3.98 31.81
C ASP A 62 -4.37 -2.93 32.92
N GLU A 63 -3.61 -2.99 34.02
CA GLU A 63 -3.81 -2.12 35.20
C GLU A 63 -3.63 -0.63 34.88
N ASP A 64 -2.81 -0.32 33.88
CA ASP A 64 -2.59 1.01 33.31
C ASP A 64 -3.82 1.59 32.58
N PHE A 65 -4.80 0.76 32.22
CA PHE A 65 -6.08 1.20 31.64
C PHE A 65 -7.14 1.52 32.70
N ASN A 66 -6.85 1.32 33.99
CA ASN A 66 -7.83 1.53 35.06
C ASN A 66 -8.00 3.00 35.44
N PHE A 67 -8.83 3.72 34.68
CA PHE A 67 -9.13 5.14 34.92
C PHE A 67 -9.90 5.43 36.23
N ARG A 68 -10.39 4.40 36.94
CA ARG A 68 -11.19 4.56 38.17
C ARG A 68 -10.34 4.69 39.44
N GLN A 69 -9.02 4.69 39.33
CA GLN A 69 -8.09 4.91 40.44
C GLN A 69 -7.42 6.30 40.44
N ALA A 70 -7.92 7.25 39.64
CA ALA A 70 -7.50 8.66 39.69
C ALA A 70 -8.39 9.49 40.63
#